data_AF-A0A410Q1Z2-F1
#
_entry.id   AF-A0A410Q1Z2-F1
#
_cell.length_a   1.000
_cell.length_b   1.000
_cell.length_c   1.000
_cell.angle_alpha   90.00
_cell.angle_beta   90.00
_cell.angle_gamma   90.00
#
_symmetry.space_group_name_H-M   'P 1'
#
loop_
_entity.id
_entity.type
_entity.pdbx_description
1 polymer ?
#
loop_
_entity_poly.entity_id
_entity_poly.type
_entity_poly.pdbx_seq_one_letter_code
_entity_poly.pdbx_strand_id
1 'polypeptide(L)'
;MMLYTPAVYTALVWVLICWVITGNPLYFFNSNYSNMAQSESAVQVSTVPGLIQYVSFRAMPFLMVFFAIIAMRFIGRAVFRYDFLCLVCLVLSLLLFHILMYWNGSSFGWLRFFCYSLPVCAAFLPYESAACRDGYFKLGRAGKHYAGRREKRLGPGSKVPVSQKFFAVLLSAALVVSVILLNNVMQGRKIPDYEGSTHDEEYRIADYINDKLPDRTILTDVFTTYNIALNVDHFQKLVVSSSTNFNACIADPVGNGVEYVLVPDPKDAPSDAINLAYPNLYNQGTDWCVEVRDFSGYKLFQVTG
;
A
#
# COMPACT_ATOMS: atom_id res chain seq x y z
N MET A 1 -29.39 13.83 -6.98
CA MET A 1 -28.45 14.69 -6.22
C MET A 1 -28.00 14.07 -4.90
N MET A 2 -28.84 13.39 -4.10
CA MET A 2 -28.42 12.79 -2.81
C MET A 2 -27.36 11.66 -2.90
N LEU A 3 -27.24 10.92 -4.00
CA LEU A 3 -26.33 9.76 -4.08
C LEU A 3 -24.84 10.12 -3.98
N TYR A 4 -24.44 11.27 -4.54
CA TYR A 4 -23.03 11.70 -4.56
C TYR A 4 -22.67 12.65 -3.41
N THR A 5 -23.64 13.10 -2.62
CA THR A 5 -23.39 14.02 -1.50
C THR A 5 -22.36 13.49 -0.50
N PRO A 6 -22.32 12.20 -0.13
CA PRO A 6 -21.28 11.70 0.78
C PRO A 6 -19.89 11.74 0.13
N ALA A 7 -19.78 11.39 -1.15
CA ALA A 7 -18.50 11.38 -1.86
C ALA A 7 -17.93 12.79 -2.00
N VAL A 8 -18.76 13.76 -2.38
CA VAL A 8 -18.37 15.18 -2.48
C VAL A 8 -18.01 15.72 -1.11
N TYR A 9 -18.81 15.42 -0.08
CA TYR A 9 -18.51 15.83 1.30
C TYR A 9 -17.15 15.31 1.77
N THR A 10 -16.89 14.01 1.59
CA THR A 10 -15.60 13.41 1.97
C THR A 10 -14.44 14.06 1.21
N ALA A 11 -14.59 14.35 -0.08
CA ALA A 11 -13.56 15.02 -0.87
C ALA A 11 -13.26 16.43 -0.34
N LEU A 12 -14.30 17.21 -0.02
CA LEU A 12 -14.14 18.56 0.53
C LEU A 12 -13.50 18.53 1.93
N VAL A 13 -13.95 17.62 2.80
CA VAL A 13 -13.38 17.44 4.15
C VAL A 13 -11.91 17.03 4.06
N TRP A 14 -11.57 16.12 3.15
CA TRP A 14 -10.19 15.70 2.91
C TRP A 14 -9.31 16.88 2.50
N VAL A 15 -9.72 17.66 1.52
CA VAL A 15 -9.00 18.85 1.05
C VAL A 15 -8.84 19.89 2.17
N LEU A 16 -9.89 20.10 2.98
CA LEU A 16 -9.85 21.02 4.12
C LEU A 16 -8.84 20.53 5.17
N ILE A 17 -8.84 19.23 5.50
CA ILE A 17 -7.89 18.64 6.45
C ILE A 17 -6.45 18.77 5.92
N CYS A 18 -6.21 18.48 4.64
CA CYS A 18 -4.90 18.68 4.02
C CYS A 18 -4.45 20.14 4.15
N TRP A 19 -5.35 21.09 3.91
CA TRP A 19 -5.04 22.52 4.05
C TRP A 19 -4.68 22.90 5.49
N VAL A 20 -5.45 22.44 6.47
CA VAL A 20 -5.23 22.75 7.89
C VAL A 20 -3.91 22.15 8.40
N ILE A 21 -3.58 20.93 8.00
CA ILE A 21 -2.38 20.23 8.52
C ILE A 21 -1.11 20.70 7.82
N THR A 22 -1.13 20.78 6.48
CA THR A 22 0.09 21.00 5.68
C THR A 22 0.25 22.43 5.18
N GLY A 23 -0.78 23.28 5.35
CA GLY A 23 -0.85 24.60 4.73
C GLY A 23 -1.20 24.57 3.24
N ASN A 24 -1.30 23.39 2.61
CA ASN A 24 -1.61 23.23 1.18
C ASN A 24 -2.82 22.29 0.97
N PRO A 25 -3.92 22.76 0.35
CA PRO A 25 -5.12 21.94 0.11
C PRO A 25 -4.89 20.74 -0.82
N LEU A 26 -3.91 20.84 -1.72
CA LEU A 26 -3.58 19.82 -2.73
C LEU A 26 -2.19 19.21 -2.49
N TYR A 27 -1.79 19.12 -1.21
CA TYR A 27 -0.50 18.56 -0.82
C TYR A 27 -0.26 17.15 -1.39
N PHE A 28 -1.29 16.32 -1.43
CA PHE A 28 -1.22 14.95 -1.99
C PHE A 28 -0.85 14.91 -3.49
N PHE A 29 -1.02 16.02 -4.21
CA PHE A 29 -0.78 16.13 -5.65
C PHE A 29 0.54 16.85 -5.98
N ASN A 30 0.88 17.92 -5.24
CA ASN A 30 1.99 18.82 -5.58
C ASN A 30 3.23 18.69 -4.67
N SER A 31 3.21 17.85 -3.64
CA SER A 31 4.35 17.72 -2.72
C SER A 31 5.43 16.77 -3.22
N ASN A 32 6.63 16.92 -2.67
CA ASN A 32 7.75 15.97 -2.84
C ASN A 32 7.42 14.58 -2.28
N TYR A 33 6.44 14.48 -1.38
CA TYR A 33 5.95 13.22 -0.83
C TYR A 33 4.71 12.67 -1.57
N SER A 34 4.27 13.33 -2.65
CA SER A 34 3.15 12.88 -3.45
C SER A 34 3.46 11.55 -4.14
N ASN A 35 2.45 10.74 -4.40
CA ASN A 35 2.63 9.44 -5.05
C ASN A 35 3.33 9.56 -6.42
N MET A 36 3.15 10.70 -7.11
CA MET A 36 3.80 11.00 -8.39
C MET A 36 5.29 11.32 -8.22
N ALA A 37 5.65 12.19 -7.27
CA ALA A 37 7.04 12.51 -6.99
C ALA A 37 7.84 11.26 -6.57
N GLN A 38 7.21 10.39 -5.78
CA GLN A 38 7.85 9.14 -5.44
C GLN A 38 8.05 8.29 -6.71
N SER A 39 7.01 8.09 -7.53
CA SER A 39 7.05 7.14 -8.65
C SER A 39 8.00 7.51 -9.80
N GLU A 40 8.55 8.73 -9.81
CA GLU A 40 9.63 9.13 -10.73
C GLU A 40 10.91 8.31 -10.55
N SER A 41 11.21 7.86 -9.33
CA SER A 41 12.37 7.00 -9.04
C SER A 41 12.11 5.51 -9.29
N ALA A 42 10.89 5.13 -9.71
CA ALA A 42 10.52 3.74 -9.96
C ALA A 42 11.12 3.21 -11.27
N VAL A 43 11.62 1.96 -11.26
CA VAL A 43 12.04 1.27 -12.48
C VAL A 43 10.83 1.06 -13.38
N GLN A 44 10.77 1.82 -14.48
CA GLN A 44 9.68 1.73 -15.44
C GLN A 44 9.85 0.50 -16.35
N VAL A 45 8.80 -0.33 -16.44
CA VAL A 45 8.75 -1.39 -17.45
C VAL A 45 8.35 -0.79 -18.79
N SER A 46 9.29 -0.75 -19.73
CA SER A 46 9.13 -0.10 -21.03
C SER A 46 8.37 -0.92 -22.09
N THR A 47 7.97 -2.16 -21.78
CA THR A 47 7.28 -3.06 -22.73
C THR A 47 5.88 -3.44 -22.26
N VAL A 48 4.90 -3.34 -23.16
CA VAL A 48 3.49 -3.70 -22.89
C VAL A 48 3.33 -5.15 -22.40
N PRO A 49 4.00 -6.17 -22.99
CA PRO A 49 3.90 -7.54 -22.48
C PRO A 49 4.50 -7.69 -21.08
N GLY A 50 5.63 -7.03 -20.81
CA GLY A 50 6.27 -7.02 -19.50
C GLY A 50 5.39 -6.39 -18.43
N LEU A 51 4.69 -5.31 -18.77
CA LEU A 51 3.74 -4.65 -17.88
C LEU A 51 2.58 -5.58 -17.49
N ILE A 52 1.95 -6.22 -18.47
CA ILE A 52 0.83 -7.12 -18.23
C ILE A 52 1.29 -8.31 -17.37
N GLN A 53 2.46 -8.86 -17.67
CA GLN A 53 3.04 -9.94 -16.88
C GLN A 53 3.31 -9.50 -15.44
N TYR A 54 3.89 -8.32 -15.25
CA TYR A 54 4.21 -7.75 -13.94
C TYR A 54 2.95 -7.55 -13.08
N VAL A 55 1.94 -6.85 -13.63
CA VAL A 55 0.68 -6.60 -12.94
C VAL A 55 -0.06 -7.91 -12.66
N SER A 56 -0.10 -8.83 -13.62
CA SER A 56 -0.78 -10.11 -13.45
C SER A 56 -0.13 -10.94 -12.36
N PHE A 57 1.20 -10.98 -12.32
CA PHE A 57 1.96 -11.70 -11.30
C PHE A 57 1.67 -11.16 -9.89
N ARG A 58 1.67 -9.84 -9.70
CA ARG A 58 1.37 -9.21 -8.40
C ARG A 58 -0.10 -9.27 -8.01
N ALA A 59 -1.02 -9.25 -8.97
CA ALA A 59 -2.45 -9.36 -8.71
C ALA A 59 -2.91 -10.80 -8.42
N MET A 60 -2.18 -11.81 -8.92
CA MET A 60 -2.56 -13.21 -8.86
C MET A 60 -2.94 -13.72 -7.46
N PRO A 61 -2.20 -13.41 -6.36
CA PRO A 61 -2.56 -13.87 -5.03
C PRO A 61 -3.97 -13.43 -4.61
N PHE A 62 -4.37 -12.22 -4.97
CA PHE A 62 -5.65 -11.62 -4.56
C PHE A 62 -6.83 -12.08 -5.43
N LEU A 63 -6.56 -12.51 -6.66
CA LEU A 63 -7.56 -13.01 -7.61
C LEU A 63 -8.01 -14.46 -7.34
N MET A 64 -7.35 -15.20 -6.45
CA MET A 64 -7.71 -16.60 -6.17
C MET A 64 -9.15 -16.76 -5.64
N VAL A 65 -9.60 -15.84 -4.77
CA VAL A 65 -10.98 -15.83 -4.27
C VAL A 65 -11.96 -15.53 -5.42
N PHE A 66 -11.58 -14.61 -6.32
CA PHE A 66 -12.37 -14.31 -7.51
C PHE A 66 -12.51 -15.54 -8.41
N PHE A 67 -11.42 -16.25 -8.71
CA PHE A 67 -11.46 -17.48 -9.51
C PHE A 67 -12.32 -18.59 -8.88
N ALA A 68 -12.34 -18.72 -7.56
CA ALA A 68 -13.23 -19.64 -6.87
C ALA A 68 -14.72 -19.30 -7.12
N ILE A 69 -15.07 -18.01 -7.09
CA ILE A 69 -16.43 -17.54 -7.43
C ILE A 69 -16.76 -17.81 -8.90
N ILE A 70 -15.83 -17.56 -9.83
CA ILE A 70 -16.01 -17.86 -11.25
C ILE A 70 -16.28 -19.36 -11.45
N ALA A 71 -15.46 -20.24 -10.86
CA ALA A 71 -15.60 -21.68 -10.99
C ALA A 71 -16.98 -22.16 -10.50
N MET A 72 -17.46 -21.63 -9.38
CA MET A 72 -18.82 -21.91 -8.89
C MET A 72 -19.90 -21.45 -9.85
N ARG A 73 -19.77 -20.23 -10.39
CA ARG A 73 -20.74 -19.64 -11.31
C ARG A 73 -20.76 -20.37 -12.65
N PHE A 74 -19.62 -20.90 -13.09
CA PHE A 74 -19.48 -21.73 -14.27
C PHE A 74 -20.18 -23.09 -14.10
N ILE A 75 -19.91 -23.80 -13.00
CA ILE A 75 -20.60 -25.06 -12.65
C ILE A 75 -22.11 -24.84 -12.52
N GLY A 76 -22.52 -23.71 -11.92
CA GLY A 76 -23.90 -23.29 -11.76
C GLY A 76 -24.56 -22.72 -13.02
N ARG A 77 -23.87 -22.67 -14.17
CA ARG A 77 -24.34 -22.07 -15.44
C ARG A 77 -24.98 -20.68 -15.27
N ALA A 78 -24.44 -19.88 -14.35
CA ALA A 78 -24.97 -18.57 -13.97
C ALA A 78 -24.01 -17.42 -14.29
N VAL A 79 -23.10 -17.62 -15.24
CA VAL A 79 -22.05 -16.68 -15.65
C VAL A 79 -22.56 -15.44 -16.38
N PHE A 80 -23.75 -15.50 -17.00
CA PHE A 80 -24.33 -14.35 -17.72
C PHE A 80 -25.31 -13.54 -16.84
N ARG A 81 -25.30 -13.72 -15.52
CA ARG A 81 -26.16 -12.93 -14.62
C ARG A 81 -25.53 -11.57 -14.34
N TYR A 82 -26.37 -10.54 -14.35
CA TYR A 82 -25.96 -9.15 -14.10
C TYR A 82 -25.13 -8.99 -12.83
N ASP A 83 -25.51 -9.60 -11.71
CA ASP A 83 -24.75 -9.48 -10.45
C ASP A 83 -23.29 -9.96 -10.60
N PHE A 84 -23.08 -11.05 -11.32
CA PHE A 84 -21.74 -11.59 -11.56
C PHE A 84 -20.99 -10.77 -12.61
N LEU A 85 -21.67 -10.31 -13.66
CA LEU A 85 -21.08 -9.38 -14.62
C LEU A 85 -20.64 -8.07 -13.95
N CYS A 86 -21.40 -7.55 -12.98
CA CYS A 86 -21.01 -6.40 -12.19
C CYS A 86 -19.72 -6.66 -11.40
N LEU A 87 -19.60 -7.83 -10.74
CA LEU A 87 -18.37 -8.22 -10.06
C LEU A 87 -17.18 -8.32 -11.03
N VAL A 88 -17.37 -8.98 -12.16
CA VAL A 88 -16.33 -9.12 -13.20
C VAL A 88 -15.90 -7.76 -13.73
N CYS A 89 -16.85 -6.88 -14.07
CA CYS A 89 -16.57 -5.52 -14.51
C CYS A 89 -15.81 -4.73 -13.45
N LEU A 90 -16.18 -4.86 -12.17
CA LEU A 90 -15.50 -4.17 -11.08
C LEU A 90 -14.05 -4.66 -10.92
N VAL A 91 -13.82 -5.97 -10.85
CA VAL A 91 -12.46 -6.54 -10.72
C VAL A 91 -11.60 -6.20 -11.94
N LEU A 92 -12.15 -6.33 -13.16
CA LEU A 92 -11.43 -5.96 -14.38
C LEU A 92 -11.13 -4.45 -14.45
N SER A 93 -12.05 -3.60 -13.99
CA SER A 93 -11.82 -2.15 -13.94
C SER A 93 -10.68 -1.81 -12.98
N LEU A 94 -10.58 -2.50 -11.83
CA LEU A 94 -9.45 -2.35 -10.91
C LEU A 94 -8.15 -2.76 -11.59
N LEU A 95 -8.08 -3.93 -12.22
CA LEU A 95 -6.86 -4.38 -12.90
C LEU A 95 -6.44 -3.43 -14.02
N LEU A 96 -7.39 -2.98 -14.84
CA LEU A 96 -7.13 -2.01 -15.92
C LEU A 96 -6.62 -0.69 -15.36
N PHE A 97 -7.22 -0.19 -14.27
CA PHE A 97 -6.78 1.02 -13.60
C PHE A 97 -5.32 0.92 -13.13
N HIS A 98 -4.91 -0.23 -12.57
CA HIS A 98 -3.52 -0.44 -12.17
C HIS A 98 -2.56 -0.48 -13.36
N ILE A 99 -2.96 -1.12 -14.47
CA ILE A 99 -2.17 -1.13 -15.70
C ILE A 99 -1.97 0.31 -16.22
N LEU A 100 -3.05 1.10 -16.25
CA LEU A 100 -2.98 2.51 -16.68
C LEU A 100 -2.13 3.36 -15.74
N MET A 101 -2.25 3.16 -14.43
CA MET A 101 -1.48 3.93 -13.44
C MET A 101 0.01 3.63 -13.51
N TYR A 102 0.37 2.36 -13.69
CA TYR A 102 1.75 1.96 -13.85
C TYR A 102 2.31 2.40 -15.20
N TRP A 103 1.52 2.34 -16.28
CA TRP A 103 1.91 2.84 -17.60
C TRP A 103 2.19 4.36 -17.59
N ASN A 104 1.38 5.13 -16.87
CA ASN A 104 1.59 6.57 -16.71
C ASN A 104 2.72 6.92 -15.73
N GLY A 105 3.43 5.93 -15.16
CA GLY A 105 4.52 6.17 -14.21
C GLY A 105 4.06 6.79 -12.89
N SER A 106 2.78 6.68 -12.53
CA SER A 106 2.19 7.25 -11.31
C SER A 106 2.06 6.20 -10.19
N SER A 107 2.62 5.01 -10.37
CA SER A 107 2.56 3.93 -9.38
C SER A 107 3.83 3.09 -9.43
N PHE A 108 4.41 2.82 -8.26
CA PHE A 108 5.54 1.90 -8.08
C PHE A 108 5.18 0.43 -8.27
N GLY A 109 3.90 0.09 -8.44
CA GLY A 109 3.49 -1.31 -8.50
C GLY A 109 3.65 -2.05 -7.16
N TRP A 110 3.58 -1.34 -6.02
CA TRP A 110 3.59 -1.97 -4.70
C TRP A 110 2.43 -2.94 -4.53
N LEU A 111 2.70 -4.01 -3.76
CA LEU A 111 1.75 -5.11 -3.61
C LEU A 111 0.42 -4.65 -3.00
N ARG A 112 0.48 -3.64 -2.11
CA ARG A 112 -0.69 -3.05 -1.44
C ARG A 112 -1.74 -2.49 -2.41
N PHE A 113 -1.35 -2.09 -3.62
CA PHE A 113 -2.32 -1.57 -4.59
C PHE A 113 -3.15 -2.70 -5.20
N PHE A 114 -2.61 -3.91 -5.34
CA PHE A 114 -3.33 -5.03 -5.96
C PHE A 114 -4.31 -5.73 -5.00
N CYS A 115 -4.25 -5.44 -3.70
CA CYS A 115 -5.04 -6.15 -2.69
C CYS A 115 -6.54 -5.84 -2.73
N TYR A 116 -6.96 -4.73 -3.37
CA TYR A 116 -8.37 -4.28 -3.38
C TYR A 116 -9.36 -5.28 -4.00
N SER A 117 -8.89 -6.19 -4.86
CA SER A 117 -9.74 -7.24 -5.42
C SER A 117 -10.26 -8.21 -4.34
N LEU A 118 -9.49 -8.44 -3.27
CA LEU A 118 -9.83 -9.38 -2.21
C LEU A 118 -10.97 -8.88 -1.31
N PRO A 119 -10.95 -7.64 -0.75
CA PRO A 119 -12.08 -7.10 0.00
C PRO A 119 -13.38 -7.04 -0.81
N VAL A 120 -13.31 -6.71 -2.10
CA VAL A 120 -14.49 -6.69 -2.98
C VAL A 120 -15.07 -8.10 -3.12
N CYS A 121 -14.23 -9.10 -3.37
CA CYS A 121 -14.70 -10.49 -3.45
C CYS A 121 -15.21 -10.98 -2.09
N ALA A 122 -14.56 -10.61 -1.00
CA ALA A 122 -14.96 -10.95 0.36
C ALA A 122 -16.35 -10.40 0.71
N ALA A 123 -16.65 -9.15 0.32
CA ALA A 123 -17.97 -8.56 0.47
C ALA A 123 -19.05 -9.29 -0.33
N PHE A 124 -18.67 -9.98 -1.41
CA PHE A 124 -19.57 -10.76 -2.25
C PHE A 124 -19.79 -12.20 -1.76
N LEU A 125 -18.91 -12.73 -0.89
CA LEU A 125 -19.00 -14.10 -0.39
C LEU A 125 -20.31 -14.44 0.34
N PRO A 126 -20.87 -13.57 1.21
CA PRO A 126 -22.15 -13.86 1.86
C PRO A 126 -23.28 -14.06 0.83
N TYR A 127 -23.32 -13.23 -0.20
CA TYR A 127 -24.29 -13.34 -1.29
C TYR A 127 -24.15 -14.66 -2.06
N GLU A 128 -22.92 -15.04 -2.42
CA GLU A 128 -22.64 -16.33 -3.08
C GLU A 128 -23.00 -17.54 -2.21
N SER A 129 -22.69 -17.46 -0.92
CA SER A 129 -23.00 -18.53 0.03
C SER A 129 -24.51 -18.75 0.17
N ALA A 130 -25.29 -17.66 0.21
CA ALA A 130 -26.75 -17.70 0.24
C ALA A 130 -27.31 -18.28 -1.07
N ALA A 131 -26.78 -17.85 -2.22
CA ALA A 131 -27.16 -18.40 -3.52
C ALA A 131 -26.87 -19.92 -3.64
N CYS A 132 -25.75 -20.38 -3.07
CA CYS A 132 -25.37 -21.79 -3.02
C CYS A 132 -26.29 -22.61 -2.12
N ARG A 133 -26.71 -22.03 -1.00
CA ARG A 133 -27.62 -22.63 -0.02
C ARG A 133 -29.01 -22.84 -0.60
N ASP A 134 -29.55 -21.85 -1.28
CA ASP A 134 -30.92 -21.87 -1.78
C ASP A 134 -31.10 -22.65 -3.09
N GLY A 135 -30.03 -23.29 -3.58
CA GLY A 135 -30.05 -24.05 -4.84
C GLY A 135 -30.26 -23.16 -6.07
N TYR A 136 -30.01 -21.85 -5.94
CA TYR A 136 -30.27 -20.81 -6.94
C TYR A 136 -29.51 -21.02 -8.26
N PHE A 137 -28.45 -21.82 -8.21
CA PHE A 137 -27.64 -22.24 -9.36
C PHE A 137 -28.23 -23.42 -10.14
N LYS A 138 -29.15 -24.20 -9.57
CA LYS A 138 -29.75 -25.37 -10.24
C LYS A 138 -30.98 -25.02 -11.08
N LEU A 139 -31.60 -23.86 -10.86
CA LEU A 139 -32.74 -23.41 -11.64
C LEU A 139 -32.27 -22.33 -12.62
N GLY A 140 -32.17 -22.68 -13.91
CA GLY A 140 -32.12 -21.74 -15.02
C GLY A 140 -33.37 -20.86 -15.16
N ARG A 141 -34.11 -20.62 -14.06
CA ARG A 141 -35.23 -19.69 -14.03
C ARG A 141 -34.69 -18.29 -13.81
N ALA A 142 -34.78 -17.50 -14.87
CA ALA A 142 -34.80 -16.05 -14.78
C ALA A 142 -35.89 -15.59 -13.81
N GLY A 143 -35.59 -14.57 -13.03
CA GLY A 143 -36.60 -13.75 -12.36
C GLY A 143 -37.12 -14.32 -11.04
N LYS A 144 -36.59 -13.80 -9.94
CA LYS A 144 -37.28 -12.79 -9.13
C LYS A 144 -36.30 -12.31 -8.08
N HIS A 145 -36.17 -10.99 -8.00
CA HIS A 145 -35.34 -10.26 -7.04
C HIS A 145 -35.29 -10.96 -5.67
N TYR A 146 -34.08 -11.08 -5.10
CA TYR A 146 -33.87 -11.50 -3.70
C TYR A 146 -34.66 -10.64 -2.69
N ALA A 147 -35.19 -9.49 -3.11
CA ALA A 147 -35.88 -8.48 -2.32
C ALA A 147 -37.21 -8.90 -1.65
N GLY A 148 -37.59 -10.17 -1.62
CA GLY A 148 -38.89 -10.53 -1.01
C GLY A 148 -39.14 -11.99 -0.65
N ARG A 149 -38.19 -12.91 -0.84
CA ARG A 149 -38.42 -14.30 -0.43
C ARG A 149 -37.90 -14.51 0.99
N ARG A 150 -38.86 -14.53 1.92
CA ARG A 150 -38.68 -14.89 3.35
C ARG A 150 -37.55 -15.91 3.48
N GLU A 151 -36.47 -15.50 4.15
CA GLU A 151 -35.37 -16.37 4.52
C GLU A 151 -35.97 -17.63 5.15
N LYS A 152 -35.91 -18.76 4.45
CA LYS A 152 -36.18 -20.04 5.10
C LYS A 152 -35.00 -20.24 6.04
N ARG A 153 -35.10 -19.71 7.26
CA ARG A 153 -34.19 -20.06 8.35
C ARG A 153 -34.21 -21.57 8.44
N LEU A 154 -33.09 -22.17 8.04
CA LEU A 154 -32.81 -23.57 8.28
C LEU A 154 -33.01 -23.79 9.78
N GLY A 155 -34.01 -24.58 10.15
CA GLY A 155 -34.22 -24.95 11.55
C GLY A 155 -32.96 -25.65 12.08
N PRO A 156 -32.67 -25.57 13.39
CA PRO A 156 -31.56 -26.32 13.97
C PRO A 156 -31.72 -27.81 13.60
N GLY A 157 -30.82 -28.33 12.74
CA GLY A 157 -30.84 -29.72 12.26
C GLY A 157 -30.96 -29.94 10.74
N SER A 158 -31.23 -28.92 9.93
CA SER A 158 -31.27 -29.09 8.46
C SER A 158 -29.88 -29.30 7.85
N LYS A 159 -29.74 -30.32 7.00
CA LYS A 159 -28.47 -30.68 6.34
C LYS A 159 -28.02 -29.59 5.37
N VAL A 160 -26.77 -29.14 5.52
CA VAL A 160 -26.11 -28.20 4.58
C VAL A 160 -26.06 -28.82 3.18
N PRO A 161 -26.50 -28.11 2.12
CA PRO A 161 -26.51 -28.63 0.77
C PRO A 161 -25.08 -28.90 0.25
N VAL A 162 -24.93 -29.91 -0.61
CA VAL A 162 -23.63 -30.33 -1.17
C VAL A 162 -22.91 -29.19 -1.91
N SER A 163 -23.66 -28.32 -2.61
CA SER A 163 -23.14 -27.11 -3.27
C SER A 163 -22.43 -26.16 -2.31
N GLN A 164 -22.99 -25.98 -1.11
CA GLN A 164 -22.43 -25.09 -0.10
C GLN A 164 -21.18 -25.69 0.56
N LYS A 165 -21.15 -27.01 0.79
CA LYS A 165 -19.94 -27.71 1.26
C LYS A 165 -18.81 -27.63 0.23
N PHE A 166 -19.13 -27.88 -1.03
CA PHE A 166 -18.18 -27.77 -2.14
C PHE A 166 -17.64 -26.34 -2.26
N PHE A 167 -18.50 -25.33 -2.18
CA PHE A 167 -18.07 -23.93 -2.20
C PHE A 167 -17.13 -23.60 -1.04
N ALA A 168 -17.44 -24.06 0.18
CA ALA A 168 -16.59 -23.82 1.34
C ALA A 168 -15.19 -24.47 1.18
N VAL A 169 -15.13 -25.69 0.64
CA VAL A 169 -13.85 -26.38 0.34
C VAL A 169 -13.06 -25.61 -0.73
N LEU A 170 -13.72 -25.22 -1.82
CA LEU A 170 -13.10 -24.47 -2.90
C LEU A 170 -12.55 -23.11 -2.42
N LEU A 171 -13.33 -22.38 -1.63
CA LEU A 171 -12.92 -21.11 -1.05
C LEU A 171 -11.73 -21.28 -0.09
N SER A 172 -11.77 -22.31 0.76
CA SER A 172 -10.67 -22.61 1.67
C SER A 172 -9.39 -22.93 0.91
N ALA A 173 -9.48 -23.77 -0.13
CA ALA A 173 -8.35 -24.07 -1.00
C ALA A 173 -7.82 -22.81 -1.72
N ALA A 174 -8.70 -21.94 -2.22
CA ALA A 174 -8.33 -20.69 -2.86
C ALA A 174 -7.60 -19.73 -1.92
N LEU A 175 -8.01 -19.65 -0.64
CA LEU A 175 -7.31 -18.86 0.38
C LEU A 175 -5.93 -19.44 0.71
N VAL A 176 -5.80 -20.77 0.82
CA VAL A 176 -4.50 -21.40 1.03
C VAL A 176 -3.55 -21.13 -0.14
N VAL A 177 -4.03 -21.28 -1.37
CA VAL A 177 -3.27 -20.95 -2.59
C VAL A 177 -2.91 -19.47 -2.64
N SER A 178 -3.84 -18.58 -2.24
CA SER A 178 -3.61 -17.15 -2.14
C SER A 178 -2.43 -16.83 -1.22
N VAL A 179 -2.38 -17.44 -0.03
CA VAL A 179 -1.27 -17.25 0.93
C VAL A 179 0.05 -17.77 0.37
N ILE A 180 0.06 -18.93 -0.29
CA ILE A 180 1.28 -19.49 -0.90
C ILE A 180 1.80 -18.56 -2.00
N LEU A 181 0.91 -18.08 -2.88
CA LEU A 181 1.29 -17.14 -3.93
C LEU A 181 1.75 -15.80 -3.38
N LEU A 182 1.09 -15.29 -2.34
CA LEU A 182 1.49 -14.06 -1.67
C LEU A 182 2.92 -14.21 -1.14
N ASN A 183 3.20 -15.31 -0.46
CA ASN A 183 4.55 -15.60 0.04
C ASN A 183 5.57 -15.71 -1.10
N ASN A 184 5.22 -16.31 -2.24
CA ASN A 184 6.11 -16.38 -3.41
C ASN A 184 6.38 -15.00 -4.03
N VAL A 185 5.38 -14.12 -4.07
CA VAL A 185 5.55 -12.74 -4.55
C VAL A 185 6.46 -11.96 -3.59
N MET A 186 6.25 -12.11 -2.27
CA MET A 186 7.06 -11.45 -1.24
C MET A 186 8.50 -11.99 -1.18
N GLN A 187 8.71 -13.29 -1.41
CA GLN A 187 10.04 -13.91 -1.44
C GLN A 187 10.77 -13.70 -2.78
N GLY A 188 10.05 -13.28 -3.82
CA GLY A 188 10.55 -13.15 -5.17
C GLY A 188 11.53 -11.99 -5.33
N ARG A 189 12.81 -12.20 -4.94
CA ARG A 189 13.98 -11.32 -5.17
C ARG A 189 14.29 -11.00 -6.65
N LYS A 190 13.40 -11.34 -7.59
CA LYS A 190 13.63 -11.26 -9.05
C LYS A 190 13.18 -9.95 -9.67
N ILE A 191 12.56 -9.08 -8.89
CA ILE A 191 12.31 -7.70 -9.26
C ILE A 191 13.10 -6.88 -8.23
N PRO A 192 13.93 -5.89 -8.63
CA PRO A 192 14.59 -4.99 -7.70
C PRO A 192 13.52 -4.17 -6.99
N ASP A 193 12.95 -4.75 -5.94
CA ASP A 193 11.87 -4.20 -5.15
C ASP A 193 12.47 -3.66 -3.85
N TYR A 194 12.18 -2.38 -3.58
CA TYR A 194 12.42 -1.73 -2.29
C TYR A 194 11.67 -2.42 -1.13
N GLU A 195 10.64 -3.22 -1.44
CA GLU A 195 9.87 -4.00 -0.44
C GLU A 195 10.63 -5.25 0.07
N GLY A 196 11.71 -5.68 -0.61
CA GLY A 196 12.41 -6.95 -0.33
C GLY A 196 13.92 -6.83 -0.12
N SER A 197 14.47 -5.61 -0.07
CA SER A 197 15.87 -5.37 0.26
C SER A 197 16.19 -5.82 1.69
N THR A 198 17.38 -6.38 1.88
CA THR A 198 17.90 -6.66 3.23
C THR A 198 18.22 -5.32 3.87
N HIS A 199 17.47 -4.93 4.89
CA HIS A 199 17.63 -3.64 5.59
C HIS A 199 18.75 -3.70 6.65
N ASP A 200 19.79 -4.49 6.38
CA ASP A 200 20.86 -4.76 7.34
C ASP A 200 21.65 -3.49 7.68
N GLU A 201 21.76 -2.56 6.72
CA GLU A 201 22.40 -1.26 6.95
C GLU A 201 21.53 -0.38 7.86
N GLU A 202 20.22 -0.30 7.59
CA GLU A 202 19.27 0.47 8.40
C GLU A 202 19.19 -0.05 9.83
N TYR A 203 19.18 -1.38 10.03
CA TYR A 203 19.21 -1.97 11.37
C TYR A 203 20.50 -1.61 12.12
N ARG A 204 21.66 -1.65 11.44
CA ARG A 204 22.94 -1.25 12.06
C ARG A 204 22.97 0.22 12.44
N ILE A 205 22.31 1.08 11.67
CA ILE A 205 22.17 2.51 12.01
C ILE A 205 21.24 2.68 13.21
N ALA A 206 20.10 1.98 13.24
CA ALA A 206 19.18 2.01 14.37
C ALA A 206 19.85 1.53 15.67
N ASP A 207 20.56 0.40 15.64
CA ASP A 207 21.34 -0.11 16.77
C ASP A 207 22.39 0.90 17.24
N TYR A 208 23.09 1.54 16.30
CA TYR A 208 24.05 2.59 16.65
C TYR A 208 23.39 3.78 17.35
N ILE A 209 22.22 4.21 16.89
CA ILE A 209 21.46 5.30 17.52
C ILE A 209 21.02 4.89 18.93
N ASN A 210 20.50 3.67 19.09
CA ASN A 210 20.05 3.14 20.38
C ASN A 210 21.22 3.05 21.38
N ASP A 211 22.38 2.58 20.94
CA ASP A 211 23.54 2.36 21.81
C ASP A 211 24.32 3.64 22.14
N LYS A 212 24.46 4.56 21.17
CA LYS A 212 25.37 5.71 21.27
C LYS A 212 24.66 7.03 21.43
N LEU A 213 23.43 7.15 20.96
CA LEU A 213 22.67 8.40 20.90
C LEU A 213 21.25 8.29 21.49
N PRO A 214 20.99 7.51 22.57
CA PRO A 214 19.61 7.21 23.01
C PRO A 214 18.81 8.46 23.40
N ASP A 215 19.47 9.48 23.94
CA ASP A 215 18.79 10.69 24.43
C ASP A 215 18.94 11.91 23.52
N ARG A 216 19.59 11.74 22.36
CA ARG A 216 19.97 12.82 21.46
C ARG A 216 18.89 13.10 20.42
N THR A 217 18.65 14.37 20.12
CA THR A 217 17.66 14.77 19.11
C THR A 217 18.25 14.62 17.70
N ILE A 218 17.65 13.76 16.88
CA ILE A 218 18.15 13.45 15.52
C ILE A 218 17.13 13.89 14.48
N LEU A 219 17.54 14.76 13.55
CA LEU A 219 16.75 15.16 12.38
C LEU A 219 17.00 14.20 11.23
N THR A 220 15.93 13.65 10.63
CA THR A 220 16.03 12.79 9.45
C THR A 220 14.74 12.82 8.64
N ASP A 221 14.80 12.63 7.32
CA ASP A 221 13.59 12.45 6.51
C ASP A 221 13.25 10.97 6.37
N VAL A 222 12.14 10.57 6.98
CA VAL A 222 11.63 9.18 6.92
C VAL A 222 11.08 8.80 5.56
N PHE A 223 11.26 9.63 4.53
CA PHE A 223 11.06 9.22 3.15
C PHE A 223 11.85 7.96 2.80
N THR A 224 13.13 7.92 3.16
CA THR A 224 14.02 6.74 2.98
C THR A 224 14.45 6.13 4.30
N THR A 225 14.50 6.90 5.39
CA THR A 225 14.97 6.39 6.69
C THR A 225 13.88 5.75 7.56
N TYR A 226 12.70 5.43 7.01
CA TYR A 226 11.58 4.88 7.80
C TYR A 226 11.94 3.59 8.56
N ASN A 227 12.72 2.68 7.96
CA ASN A 227 13.13 1.45 8.65
C ASN A 227 14.06 1.75 9.82
N ILE A 228 14.92 2.75 9.70
CA ILE A 228 15.78 3.20 10.81
C ILE A 228 14.88 3.73 11.92
N ALA A 229 13.99 4.67 11.60
CA ALA A 229 13.13 5.30 12.58
C ALA A 229 12.24 4.30 13.34
N LEU A 230 11.68 3.30 12.65
CA LEU A 230 10.85 2.26 13.27
C LEU A 230 11.60 1.32 14.23
N ASN A 231 12.93 1.24 14.13
CA ASN A 231 13.77 0.39 14.97
C ASN A 231 14.59 1.17 16.02
N VAL A 232 14.39 2.49 16.12
CA VAL A 232 14.96 3.30 17.19
C VAL A 232 14.06 3.25 18.42
N ASP A 233 14.63 2.89 19.58
CA ASP A 233 13.92 2.69 20.84
C ASP A 233 13.26 3.99 21.34
N HIS A 234 13.96 5.11 21.21
CA HIS A 234 13.52 6.43 21.65
C HIS A 234 12.98 7.26 20.49
N PHE A 235 11.98 6.76 19.76
CA PHE A 235 11.40 7.42 18.57
C PHE A 235 11.04 8.91 18.77
N GLN A 236 10.61 9.29 19.98
CA GLN A 236 10.29 10.68 20.35
C GLN A 236 11.47 11.66 20.25
N LYS A 237 12.70 11.15 20.17
CA LYS A 237 13.92 11.92 19.95
C LYS A 237 14.23 12.13 18.46
N LEU A 238 13.50 11.47 17.56
CA LEU A 238 13.63 11.68 16.14
C LEU A 238 12.70 12.82 15.69
N VAL A 239 13.27 13.80 15.01
CA VAL A 239 12.53 14.81 14.26
C VAL A 239 12.42 14.31 12.82
N VAL A 240 11.25 13.77 12.49
CA VAL A 240 10.94 13.13 11.21
C VAL A 240 10.02 14.00 10.34
N SER A 241 9.83 13.69 9.06
CA SER A 241 9.04 14.50 8.12
C SER A 241 7.55 14.69 8.48
N SER A 242 7.00 13.86 9.38
CA SER A 242 5.66 14.03 9.95
C SER A 242 5.62 14.85 11.25
N SER A 243 6.77 15.31 11.75
CA SER A 243 6.88 16.11 12.98
C SER A 243 6.41 17.54 12.74
N THR A 244 5.65 18.09 13.69
CA THR A 244 5.09 19.46 13.58
C THR A 244 6.16 20.55 13.42
N ASN A 245 7.35 20.34 13.99
CA ASN A 245 8.49 21.25 13.93
C ASN A 245 9.50 20.90 12.83
N PHE A 246 9.25 19.90 11.98
CA PHE A 246 10.21 19.40 11.00
C PHE A 246 10.77 20.50 10.09
N ASN A 247 9.89 21.31 9.50
CA ASN A 247 10.31 22.42 8.61
C ASN A 247 11.11 23.49 9.35
N ALA A 248 10.81 23.74 10.64
CA ALA A 248 11.57 24.68 11.46
C ALA A 248 12.96 24.12 11.77
N CYS A 249 13.05 22.84 12.11
CA CYS A 249 14.31 22.13 12.36
C CYS A 249 15.17 22.01 11.09
N ILE A 250 14.59 21.91 9.90
CA ILE A 250 15.35 22.00 8.64
C ILE A 250 15.86 23.42 8.42
N ALA A 251 15.03 24.44 8.66
CA ALA A 251 15.41 25.83 8.39
C ALA A 251 16.50 26.35 9.34
N ASP A 252 16.47 25.92 10.61
CA ASP A 252 17.46 26.27 11.63
C ASP A 252 17.66 25.08 12.60
N PRO A 253 18.53 24.11 12.25
CA PRO A 253 18.79 22.94 13.09
C PRO A 253 19.31 23.31 14.48
N VAL A 254 20.24 24.28 14.54
CA VAL A 254 20.90 24.72 15.78
C VAL A 254 19.88 25.39 16.71
N GLY A 255 19.12 26.36 16.21
CA GLY A 255 18.14 27.11 17.01
C GLY A 255 16.96 26.26 17.50
N ASN A 256 16.69 25.13 16.85
CA ASN A 256 15.63 24.19 17.24
C ASN A 256 16.14 22.99 18.06
N GLY A 257 17.40 23.00 18.52
CA GLY A 257 17.94 21.98 19.42
C GLY A 257 18.16 20.62 18.76
N VAL A 258 18.36 20.59 17.45
CA VAL A 258 18.79 19.38 16.74
C VAL A 258 20.26 19.12 17.07
N GLU A 259 20.60 17.93 17.55
CA GLU A 259 21.96 17.57 17.93
C GLU A 259 22.66 16.78 16.82
N TYR A 260 21.90 15.98 16.07
CA TYR A 260 22.41 15.18 14.96
C TYR A 260 21.48 15.27 13.75
N VAL A 261 22.05 15.11 12.56
CA VAL A 261 21.32 15.04 11.29
C VAL A 261 21.74 13.77 10.57
N LEU A 262 20.78 12.90 10.27
CA LEU A 262 21.00 11.67 9.50
C LEU A 262 20.48 11.87 8.08
N VAL A 263 21.38 11.77 7.11
CA VAL A 263 21.14 12.11 5.70
C VAL A 263 21.47 10.92 4.80
N PRO A 264 20.55 10.47 3.93
CA PRO A 264 20.81 9.44 2.92
C PRO A 264 21.65 9.97 1.75
N ASP A 265 22.27 9.07 0.97
CA ASP A 265 22.92 9.43 -0.29
C ASP A 265 21.90 10.11 -1.23
N PRO A 266 22.17 11.34 -1.72
CA PRO A 266 21.29 12.03 -2.65
C PRO A 266 20.97 11.25 -3.93
N LYS A 267 21.81 10.29 -4.33
CA LYS A 267 21.55 9.42 -5.48
C LYS A 267 20.39 8.47 -5.24
N ASP A 268 20.27 7.96 -4.02
CA ASP A 268 19.24 6.99 -3.63
C ASP A 268 17.99 7.69 -3.05
N ALA A 269 18.12 8.95 -2.64
CA ALA A 269 17.06 9.75 -2.04
C ALA A 269 16.95 11.16 -2.65
N PRO A 270 16.61 11.29 -3.94
CA PRO A 270 16.58 12.59 -4.64
C PRO A 270 15.49 13.55 -4.11
N SER A 271 14.46 13.02 -3.45
CA SER A 271 13.35 13.80 -2.88
C SER A 271 13.49 14.07 -1.38
N ASP A 272 14.60 13.68 -0.76
CA ASP A 272 14.87 13.92 0.66
C ASP A 272 14.90 15.43 0.98
N ALA A 273 14.10 15.86 1.96
CA ALA A 273 13.94 17.28 2.27
C ALA A 273 15.22 17.93 2.79
N ILE A 274 16.11 17.19 3.46
CA ILE A 274 17.36 17.71 4.00
C ILE A 274 18.36 17.91 2.87
N ASN A 275 18.49 16.93 1.96
CA ASN A 275 19.32 17.05 0.75
C ASN A 275 18.83 18.18 -0.17
N LEU A 276 17.51 18.40 -0.27
CA LEU A 276 16.95 19.51 -1.03
C LEU A 276 17.25 20.88 -0.37
N ALA A 277 17.17 20.97 0.96
CA ALA A 277 17.49 22.19 1.69
C ALA A 277 19.01 22.49 1.72
N TYR A 278 19.83 21.45 1.78
CA TYR A 278 21.28 21.53 1.88
C TYR A 278 22.00 20.63 0.85
N PRO A 279 22.02 21.02 -0.45
CA PRO A 279 22.55 20.16 -1.52
C PRO A 279 24.02 19.74 -1.38
N ASN A 280 24.81 20.53 -0.66
CA ASN A 280 26.24 20.27 -0.46
C ASN A 280 26.53 19.48 0.83
N LEU A 281 25.55 19.30 1.73
CA LEU A 281 25.77 18.70 3.05
C LEU A 281 26.38 17.29 2.96
N TYR A 282 25.82 16.42 2.13
CA TYR A 282 26.29 15.03 2.03
C TYR A 282 27.72 14.90 1.50
N ASN A 283 28.10 15.74 0.53
CA ASN A 283 29.37 15.64 -0.20
C ASN A 283 30.50 16.49 0.41
N GLN A 284 30.17 17.67 0.94
CA GLN A 284 31.13 18.68 1.36
C GLN A 284 30.97 19.09 2.83
N GLY A 285 29.89 18.66 3.50
CA GLY A 285 29.53 19.15 4.83
C GLY A 285 28.99 20.58 4.79
N THR A 286 28.77 21.16 5.97
CA THR A 286 28.40 22.57 6.15
C THR A 286 29.07 23.14 7.39
N ASP A 287 29.13 24.46 7.52
CA ASP A 287 29.84 25.12 8.63
C ASP A 287 29.20 24.86 10.02
N TRP A 288 27.94 24.45 10.06
CA TRP A 288 27.17 24.24 11.29
C TRP A 288 27.14 22.77 11.75
N CYS A 289 27.80 21.86 11.02
CA CYS A 289 27.86 20.45 11.41
C CYS A 289 29.16 19.75 10.98
N VAL A 290 29.52 18.69 11.69
CA VAL A 290 30.68 17.85 11.38
C VAL A 290 30.23 16.42 11.16
N GLU A 291 30.76 15.78 10.12
CA GLU A 291 30.52 14.35 9.86
C GLU A 291 31.12 13.51 11.00
N VAL A 292 30.29 12.68 11.63
CA VAL A 292 30.71 11.79 12.74
C VAL A 292 30.79 10.35 12.27
N ARG A 293 29.92 9.95 11.34
CA ARG A 293 29.87 8.57 10.87
C ARG A 293 29.36 8.48 9.43
N ASP A 294 30.04 7.65 8.65
CA ASP A 294 29.62 7.23 7.31
C ASP A 294 29.22 5.75 7.37
N PHE A 295 28.01 5.45 6.90
CA PHE A 295 27.45 4.11 6.82
C PHE A 295 27.51 3.52 5.40
N SER A 296 28.03 4.27 4.42
CA SER A 296 28.05 4.04 2.97
C SER A 296 26.82 4.62 2.25
N GLY A 297 25.61 4.20 2.63
CA GLY A 297 24.35 4.73 2.06
C GLY A 297 23.78 5.91 2.85
N TYR A 298 24.26 6.14 4.06
CA TYR A 298 23.81 7.20 4.95
C TYR A 298 24.99 7.84 5.68
N LYS A 299 24.88 9.13 5.96
CA LYS A 299 25.84 9.88 6.77
C LYS A 299 25.19 10.53 7.96
N LEU A 300 25.88 10.47 9.08
CA LEU A 300 25.48 11.10 10.33
C LEU A 300 26.38 12.30 10.62
N PHE A 301 25.74 13.46 10.74
CA PHE A 301 26.39 14.72 11.07
C PHE A 301 26.00 15.13 12.49
N GLN A 302 26.96 15.64 13.26
CA GLN A 302 26.71 16.28 14.54
C GLN A 302 26.66 17.79 14.35
N VAL A 303 25.63 18.43 14.90
CA VAL A 303 25.47 19.88 14.87
C VAL A 303 26.47 20.50 15.86
N THR A 304 27.21 21.52 15.43
CA THR A 304 28.30 22.16 16.19
C THR A 304 28.03 23.61 16.59
N GLY A 305 26.75 23.99 16.68
CA GLY A 305 26.30 25.35 17.02
C GLY A 305 25.91 25.55 18.48
#